data_AF-A0A164Y2Q0-F1
#
_entry.id   AF-A0A164Y2Q0-F1
#
_cell.length_a   1.000
_cell.length_b   1.000
_cell.length_c   1.000
_cell.angle_alpha   90.00
_cell.angle_beta   90.00
_cell.angle_gamma   90.00
#
_symmetry.space_group_name_H-M   'P 1'
#
loop_
_entity.id
_entity.type
_entity.pdbx_description
1 polymer ?
#
loop_
_entity_poly.entity_id
_entity_poly.type
_entity_poly.pdbx_seq_one_letter_code
_entity_poly.pdbx_strand_id
1 'polypeptide(L)'
;MRADSGTENLEVRRLMIARWGEQHLAFLRGRSVHNVRIERLWRDVREHTLDTFRALFTEMEESRVLDMDNIVHRLALRLAYEHRIRQALEDTKNAYNHHRIRTGGYQSPLRMFARSRARAMREGYWDVDPGDHVQVANPQLYGLGDDDDIIPPAHQLDRVGEVNAAREELDRLEEAEVRADMEALDWGRACLHGLDLTRDDGNLGQDVYQEAVAVLQAALNARLAP
;
A
#
# COMPACT_ATOMS: atom_id res chain seq x y z
N MET A 1 18.50 -1.55 3.46
CA MET A 1 17.35 -2.20 2.78
C MET A 1 17.86 -3.38 1.97
N ARG A 2 17.07 -4.43 1.81
CA ARG A 2 17.36 -5.51 0.86
C ARG A 2 16.17 -5.64 -0.08
N ALA A 3 16.42 -5.67 -1.38
CA ALA A 3 15.39 -5.77 -2.41
C ALA A 3 15.90 -6.65 -3.57
N ASP A 4 14.98 -7.07 -4.43
CA ASP A 4 15.36 -7.77 -5.66
C ASP A 4 15.97 -6.79 -6.68
N SER A 5 16.23 -7.30 -7.89
CA SER A 5 16.76 -6.49 -8.99
C SER A 5 15.65 -5.74 -9.77
N GLY A 6 14.44 -5.62 -9.22
CA GLY A 6 13.37 -4.84 -9.81
C GLY A 6 13.74 -3.36 -9.94
N THR A 7 13.10 -2.68 -10.89
CA THR A 7 13.33 -1.25 -11.16
C THR A 7 12.61 -0.34 -10.16
N GLU A 8 11.55 -0.82 -9.52
CA GLU A 8 10.70 -0.08 -8.57
C GLU A 8 11.46 0.55 -7.37
N ASN A 9 12.60 -0.02 -6.98
CA ASN A 9 13.36 0.41 -5.80
C ASN A 9 14.67 1.15 -6.17
N LEU A 10 14.84 1.56 -7.44
CA LEU A 10 16.05 2.23 -7.91
C LEU A 10 16.26 3.58 -7.22
N GLU A 11 15.24 4.43 -7.14
CA GLU A 11 15.40 5.74 -6.51
C GLU A 11 15.55 5.65 -5.00
N VAL A 12 14.87 4.69 -4.36
CA VAL A 12 15.11 4.37 -2.94
C VAL A 12 16.58 3.98 -2.75
N ARG A 13 17.12 3.08 -3.60
CA ARG A 13 18.55 2.72 -3.55
C ARG A 13 19.44 3.96 -3.67
N ARG A 14 19.16 4.85 -4.63
CA ARG A 14 19.95 6.07 -4.86
C ARG A 14 19.96 6.97 -3.63
N LEU A 15 18.80 7.26 -3.06
CA LEU A 15 18.65 8.07 -1.84
C LEU A 15 19.36 7.44 -0.64
N MET A 16 19.21 6.13 -0.43
CA MET A 16 19.87 5.43 0.67
C MET A 16 21.40 5.46 0.56
N ILE A 17 21.94 5.30 -0.66
CA ILE A 17 23.38 5.40 -0.92
C ILE A 17 23.86 6.83 -0.75
N ALA A 18 23.12 7.83 -1.24
CA ALA A 18 23.47 9.24 -1.11
C ALA A 18 23.53 9.68 0.37
N ARG A 19 22.61 9.19 1.19
CA ARG A 19 22.54 9.53 2.62
C ARG A 19 23.58 8.82 3.47
N TRP A 20 23.73 7.50 3.31
CA TRP A 20 24.54 6.68 4.22
C TRP A 20 25.84 6.17 3.58
N GLY A 21 26.08 6.40 2.30
CA GLY A 21 27.28 5.96 1.58
C GLY A 21 27.27 4.48 1.18
N GLU A 22 27.97 4.15 0.08
CA GLU A 22 28.05 2.77 -0.43
C GLU A 22 28.72 1.80 0.56
N GLN A 23 29.66 2.30 1.39
CA GLN A 23 30.41 1.48 2.35
C GLN A 23 29.55 0.96 3.50
N HIS A 24 28.39 1.56 3.74
CA HIS A 24 27.47 1.14 4.80
C HIS A 24 26.53 0.01 4.37
N LEU A 25 26.67 -0.53 3.14
CA LEU A 25 25.77 -1.55 2.60
C LEU A 25 24.29 -1.12 2.71
N ALA A 26 24.04 0.18 2.52
CA ALA A 26 22.74 0.81 2.74
C ALA A 26 21.62 0.14 1.92
N PHE A 27 21.96 -0.41 0.75
CA PHE A 27 21.06 -1.19 -0.10
C PHE A 27 21.72 -2.49 -0.58
N LEU A 28 21.10 -3.62 -0.28
CA LEU A 28 21.53 -4.96 -0.68
C LEU A 28 20.64 -5.47 -1.80
N ARG A 29 21.14 -5.45 -3.04
CA ARG A 29 20.48 -6.08 -4.18
C ARG A 29 20.77 -7.58 -4.18
N GLY A 30 19.74 -8.42 -4.24
CA GLY A 30 19.89 -9.88 -4.21
C GLY A 30 18.97 -10.61 -5.20
N ARG A 31 19.30 -11.88 -5.48
CA ARG A 31 18.38 -12.77 -6.20
C ARG A 31 17.08 -12.97 -5.39
N SER A 32 15.94 -13.07 -6.07
CA SER A 32 14.60 -13.26 -5.47
C SER A 32 14.52 -14.39 -4.45
N VAL A 33 15.33 -15.45 -4.59
CA VAL A 33 15.46 -16.55 -3.61
C VAL A 33 15.90 -16.12 -2.21
N HIS A 34 16.37 -14.88 -2.04
CA HIS A 34 16.70 -14.32 -0.72
C HIS A 34 15.57 -13.50 -0.09
N ASN A 35 14.46 -13.29 -0.80
CA ASN A 35 13.24 -12.60 -0.35
C ASN A 35 12.20 -13.55 0.28
N VAL A 36 12.55 -14.82 0.48
CA VAL A 36 11.68 -15.85 1.07
C VAL A 36 11.01 -15.40 2.38
N ARG A 37 11.70 -14.60 3.21
CA ARG A 37 11.13 -14.12 4.47
C ARG A 37 10.02 -13.08 4.26
N ILE A 38 10.19 -12.16 3.31
CA ILE A 38 9.17 -11.15 3.01
C ILE A 38 7.99 -11.80 2.26
N GLU A 39 8.27 -12.75 1.37
CA GLU A 39 7.23 -13.56 0.70
C GLU A 39 6.43 -14.41 1.69
N ARG A 40 7.10 -15.01 2.69
CA ARG A 40 6.41 -15.75 3.76
C ARG A 40 5.54 -14.83 4.60
N LEU A 41 6.04 -13.65 4.97
CA LEU A 41 5.26 -12.65 5.69
C LEU A 41 4.02 -12.23 4.89
N TRP A 42 4.18 -11.94 3.58
CA TRP A 42 3.06 -11.58 2.72
C TRP A 42 2.01 -12.68 2.63
N ARG A 43 2.43 -13.95 2.59
CA ARG A 43 1.52 -15.09 2.65
C ARG A 43 0.74 -15.12 3.96
N ASP A 44 1.43 -14.97 5.09
CA ASP A 44 0.80 -15.00 6.41
C ASP A 44 -0.19 -13.81 6.57
N VAL A 45 0.15 -12.61 6.09
CA VAL A 45 -0.76 -11.45 6.09
C VAL A 45 -1.99 -11.72 5.23
N ARG A 46 -1.79 -12.27 4.03
CA ARG A 46 -2.89 -12.60 3.13
C ARG A 46 -3.83 -13.63 3.77
N GLU A 47 -3.29 -14.75 4.20
CA GLU A 47 -4.04 -15.88 4.77
C GLU A 47 -4.80 -15.49 6.04
N HIS A 48 -4.17 -14.72 6.94
CA HIS A 48 -4.77 -14.41 8.25
C HIS A 48 -5.56 -13.10 8.29
N THR A 49 -5.44 -12.23 7.28
CA THR A 49 -6.09 -10.90 7.30
C THR A 49 -6.96 -10.66 6.08
N LEU A 50 -6.38 -10.82 4.88
CA LEU A 50 -7.03 -10.35 3.65
C LEU A 50 -7.96 -11.39 3.04
N ASP A 51 -7.70 -12.68 3.25
CA ASP A 51 -8.50 -13.76 2.67
C ASP A 51 -9.95 -13.76 3.19
N THR A 52 -10.19 -13.29 4.42
CA THR A 52 -11.56 -13.07 4.95
C THR A 52 -12.31 -12.01 4.15
N PHE A 53 -11.70 -10.84 3.91
CA PHE A 53 -12.33 -9.78 3.12
C PHE A 53 -12.49 -10.20 1.65
N ARG A 54 -11.50 -10.92 1.09
CA ARG A 54 -11.60 -11.46 -0.26
C ARG A 54 -12.81 -12.40 -0.38
N ALA A 55 -12.95 -13.35 0.53
CA ALA A 55 -14.07 -14.29 0.52
C ALA A 55 -15.41 -13.56 0.66
N LEU A 56 -15.49 -12.59 1.57
CA LEU A 56 -16.67 -11.74 1.75
C LEU A 56 -17.04 -10.99 0.48
N PHE A 57 -16.08 -10.31 -0.16
CA PHE A 57 -16.36 -9.55 -1.38
C PHE A 57 -16.76 -10.45 -2.55
N THR A 58 -16.14 -11.63 -2.70
CA THR A 58 -16.57 -12.62 -3.69
C THR A 58 -18.00 -13.08 -3.44
N GLU A 59 -18.37 -13.36 -2.18
CA GLU A 59 -19.75 -13.72 -1.84
C GLU A 59 -20.73 -12.57 -2.12
N MET A 60 -20.35 -11.32 -1.83
CA MET A 60 -21.17 -10.15 -2.14
C MET A 60 -21.37 -9.95 -3.64
N GLU A 61 -20.37 -10.23 -4.48
CA GLU A 61 -20.49 -10.20 -5.94
C GLU A 61 -21.39 -11.32 -6.46
N GLU A 62 -21.17 -12.56 -5.99
CA GLU A 62 -21.97 -13.72 -6.38
C GLU A 62 -23.46 -13.56 -6.01
N SER A 63 -23.73 -12.96 -4.85
CA SER A 63 -25.09 -12.65 -4.37
C SER A 63 -25.70 -11.38 -4.96
N ARG A 64 -25.00 -10.67 -5.86
CA ARG A 64 -25.43 -9.40 -6.48
C ARG A 64 -25.65 -8.24 -5.50
N VAL A 65 -25.07 -8.33 -4.30
CA VAL A 65 -25.03 -7.25 -3.31
C VAL A 65 -23.94 -6.22 -3.64
N LEU A 66 -22.86 -6.67 -4.29
CA LEU A 66 -21.77 -5.85 -4.80
C LEU A 66 -21.76 -5.87 -6.33
N ASP A 67 -21.69 -4.69 -6.93
CA ASP A 67 -21.50 -4.49 -8.36
C ASP A 67 -20.29 -3.57 -8.59
N MET A 68 -19.19 -4.14 -9.07
CA MET A 68 -17.94 -3.39 -9.29
C MET A 68 -17.98 -2.48 -10.52
N ASP A 69 -18.97 -2.65 -11.41
CA ASP A 69 -19.20 -1.75 -12.54
C ASP A 69 -19.91 -0.46 -12.09
N ASN A 70 -20.56 -0.48 -10.92
CA ASN A 70 -21.26 0.67 -10.36
C ASN A 70 -20.34 1.51 -9.46
N ILE A 71 -20.17 2.79 -9.83
CA ILE A 71 -19.33 3.75 -9.08
C ILE A 71 -19.79 3.94 -7.62
N VAL A 72 -21.09 3.89 -7.34
CA VAL A 72 -21.63 4.02 -5.99
C VAL A 72 -21.20 2.86 -5.12
N HIS A 73 -21.26 1.65 -5.65
CA HIS A 73 -20.85 0.44 -4.95
C HIS A 73 -19.34 0.45 -4.68
N ARG A 74 -18.51 0.85 -5.66
CA ARG A 74 -17.06 0.99 -5.45
C ARG A 74 -16.72 2.00 -4.35
N LEU A 75 -17.38 3.16 -4.34
CA LEU A 75 -17.19 4.19 -3.31
C LEU A 75 -17.66 3.72 -1.94
N ALA A 76 -18.85 3.13 -1.85
CA ALA A 76 -19.39 2.59 -0.62
C ALA A 76 -18.49 1.50 -0.04
N LEU A 77 -18.00 0.58 -0.89
CA LEU A 77 -17.09 -0.49 -0.51
C LEU A 77 -15.79 0.07 0.06
N ARG A 78 -15.18 1.02 -0.66
CA ARG A 78 -13.93 1.66 -0.23
C ARG A 78 -14.10 2.35 1.12
N LEU A 79 -15.13 3.16 1.29
CA LEU A 79 -15.34 3.95 2.51
C LEU A 79 -15.77 3.08 3.70
N ALA A 80 -16.63 2.08 3.50
CA ALA A 80 -17.05 1.17 4.56
C ALA A 80 -15.90 0.27 5.02
N TYR A 81 -15.12 -0.31 4.11
CA TYR A 81 -14.12 -1.31 4.47
C TYR A 81 -12.72 -0.74 4.74
N GLU A 82 -12.42 0.52 4.38
CA GLU A 82 -11.10 1.13 4.63
C GLU A 82 -10.69 1.02 6.11
N HIS A 83 -11.57 1.41 7.04
CA HIS A 83 -11.28 1.35 8.47
C HIS A 83 -11.11 -0.09 8.97
N ARG A 84 -11.99 -0.99 8.55
CA ARG A 84 -12.00 -2.40 8.97
C ARG A 84 -10.73 -3.14 8.52
N ILE A 85 -10.35 -2.95 7.26
CA ILE A 85 -9.11 -3.53 6.72
C ILE A 85 -7.89 -2.94 7.42
N ARG A 86 -7.86 -1.62 7.65
CA ARG A 86 -6.77 -0.96 8.39
C ARG A 86 -6.63 -1.52 9.80
N GLN A 87 -7.74 -1.69 10.52
CA GLN A 87 -7.74 -2.26 11.86
C GLN A 87 -7.26 -3.72 11.85
N ALA A 88 -7.77 -4.54 10.95
CA ALA A 88 -7.33 -5.93 10.81
C ALA A 88 -5.82 -6.05 10.50
N LEU A 89 -5.29 -5.17 9.65
CA LEU A 89 -3.86 -5.09 9.36
C LEU A 89 -3.05 -4.65 10.58
N GLU A 90 -3.55 -3.70 11.36
CA GLU A 90 -2.92 -3.24 12.60
C GLU A 90 -2.87 -4.36 13.65
N ASP A 91 -3.95 -5.12 13.78
CA ASP A 91 -4.03 -6.29 14.66
C ASP A 91 -3.06 -7.38 14.21
N THR A 92 -2.99 -7.68 12.92
CA THR A 92 -2.00 -8.61 12.37
C THR A 92 -0.57 -8.14 12.62
N LYS A 93 -0.29 -6.85 12.44
CA LYS A 93 1.01 -6.26 12.76
C LYS A 93 1.34 -6.44 14.25
N ASN A 94 0.38 -6.18 15.14
CA ASN A 94 0.56 -6.32 16.57
C ASN A 94 0.77 -7.79 16.97
N ALA A 95 -0.04 -8.71 16.45
CA ALA A 95 0.12 -10.15 16.66
C ALA A 95 1.49 -10.63 16.16
N TYR A 96 1.88 -10.22 14.95
CA TYR A 96 3.18 -10.56 14.39
C TYR A 96 4.34 -10.01 15.22
N ASN A 97 4.28 -8.77 15.72
CA ASN A 97 5.39 -8.21 16.49
C ASN A 97 5.55 -8.84 17.90
N HIS A 98 4.49 -9.44 18.44
CA HIS A 98 4.46 -10.00 19.79
C HIS A 98 4.48 -11.54 19.85
N HIS A 99 4.24 -12.25 18.75
CA HIS A 99 4.26 -13.72 18.75
C HIS A 99 5.64 -14.27 19.08
N ARG A 100 5.70 -15.46 19.70
CA ARG A 100 6.97 -16.08 20.11
C ARG A 100 7.52 -16.94 18.98
N ILE A 101 8.75 -16.66 18.54
CA ILE A 101 9.42 -17.49 17.54
C ILE A 101 10.20 -18.59 18.24
N ARG A 102 9.83 -19.86 17.97
CA ARG A 102 10.48 -21.03 18.55
C ARG A 102 11.99 -21.08 18.27
N THR A 103 12.39 -20.85 17.02
CA THR A 103 13.81 -20.84 16.60
C THR A 103 14.57 -19.60 17.08
N GLY A 104 13.86 -18.56 17.53
CA GLY A 104 14.43 -17.34 18.14
C GLY A 104 14.55 -17.42 19.66
N GLY A 105 14.52 -18.62 20.25
CA GLY A 105 14.57 -18.79 21.71
C GLY A 105 13.27 -18.37 22.41
N TYR A 106 12.13 -18.51 21.74
CA TYR A 106 10.80 -18.10 22.23
C TYR A 106 10.68 -16.61 22.56
N GLN A 107 11.46 -15.78 21.87
CA GLN A 107 11.38 -14.33 21.94
C GLN A 107 10.45 -13.79 20.85
N SER A 108 9.84 -12.64 21.09
CA SER A 108 9.06 -11.95 20.07
C SER A 108 9.96 -11.18 19.11
N PRO A 109 9.52 -10.96 17.85
CA PRO A 109 10.23 -10.08 16.91
C PRO A 109 10.61 -8.73 17.52
N LEU A 110 9.68 -8.10 18.24
CA LEU A 110 9.93 -6.81 18.90
C LEU A 110 11.07 -6.91 19.93
N ARG A 111 11.10 -7.98 20.73
CA ARG A 111 12.17 -8.21 21.72
C ARG A 111 13.50 -8.52 21.05
N MET A 112 13.49 -9.30 19.98
CA MET A 112 14.69 -9.60 19.19
C MET A 112 15.28 -8.33 18.57
N PHE A 113 14.43 -7.48 17.99
CA PHE A 113 14.81 -6.19 17.44
C PHE A 113 15.40 -5.28 18.51
N ALA A 114 14.72 -5.09 19.65
CA ALA A 114 15.20 -4.27 20.75
C ALA A 114 16.58 -4.71 21.25
N ARG A 115 16.81 -6.04 21.40
CA ARG A 115 18.11 -6.59 21.79
C ARG A 115 19.18 -6.33 20.72
N SER A 116 18.85 -6.54 19.45
CA SER A 116 19.79 -6.32 18.33
C SER A 116 20.20 -4.85 18.24
N ARG A 117 19.23 -3.94 18.36
CA ARG A 117 19.47 -2.49 18.38
C ARG A 117 20.35 -2.07 19.55
N ALA A 118 20.06 -2.53 20.77
CA ALA A 118 20.89 -2.23 21.94
C ALA A 118 22.33 -2.73 21.79
N ARG A 119 22.52 -3.90 21.16
CA ARG A 119 23.84 -4.42 20.82
C ARG A 119 24.56 -3.53 19.81
N ALA A 120 23.89 -3.14 18.73
CA ALA A 120 24.45 -2.29 17.69
C ALA A 120 24.87 -0.92 18.22
N MET A 121 24.05 -0.31 19.08
CA MET A 121 24.38 0.94 19.78
C MET A 121 25.64 0.81 20.66
N ARG A 122 25.76 -0.30 21.40
CA ARG A 122 26.95 -0.56 22.24
C ARG A 122 28.21 -0.81 21.41
N GLU A 123 28.07 -1.46 20.26
CA GLU A 123 29.19 -1.77 19.35
C GLU A 123 29.53 -0.58 18.42
N GLY A 124 28.78 0.52 18.47
CA GLY A 124 29.12 1.80 17.84
C GLY A 124 28.86 1.90 16.34
N TYR A 125 28.20 0.92 15.71
CA TYR A 125 27.83 0.98 14.28
C TYR A 125 26.36 1.31 14.02
N TRP A 126 25.62 1.71 15.07
CA TRP A 126 24.28 2.28 14.97
C TRP A 126 24.22 3.52 15.86
N ASP A 127 24.29 4.70 15.23
CA ASP A 127 23.98 5.98 15.85
C ASP A 127 22.46 6.18 15.92
N VAL A 128 21.99 7.18 16.67
CA VAL A 128 20.60 7.32 17.11
C VAL A 128 19.62 7.62 15.95
N ASP A 129 20.02 7.51 14.68
CA ASP A 129 19.17 7.71 13.51
C ASP A 129 18.03 6.67 13.50
N PRO A 130 16.77 7.06 13.75
CA PRO A 130 15.62 6.17 13.70
C PRO A 130 15.22 5.84 12.25
N GLY A 131 15.94 6.38 11.26
CA GLY A 131 15.55 6.43 9.86
C GLY A 131 14.76 7.72 9.58
N ASP A 132 14.55 7.99 8.29
CA ASP A 132 13.70 9.10 7.87
C ASP A 132 12.25 8.88 8.30
N HIS A 133 11.61 9.95 8.81
CA HIS A 133 10.18 9.93 9.06
C HIS A 133 9.44 9.60 7.76
N VAL A 134 8.38 8.79 7.84
CA VAL A 134 7.58 8.41 6.65
C VAL A 134 7.04 9.61 5.86
N GLN A 135 6.90 10.77 6.52
CA GLN A 135 6.47 12.03 5.89
C GLN A 135 7.56 12.71 5.05
N VAL A 136 8.80 12.26 5.15
CA VAL A 136 9.93 12.72 4.34
C VAL A 136 10.02 11.93 3.03
N ALA A 137 9.40 10.75 2.96
CA ALA A 137 9.30 10.00 1.72
C ALA A 137 8.34 10.74 0.77
N ASN A 138 8.83 11.16 -0.40
CA ASN A 138 7.99 11.74 -1.43
C ASN A 138 7.17 10.61 -2.10
N PRO A 139 5.83 10.56 -1.93
CA PRO A 139 4.99 9.52 -2.53
C PRO A 139 5.05 9.54 -4.06
N GLN A 140 5.32 10.70 -4.66
CA GLN A 140 5.38 10.89 -6.12
C GLN A 140 6.65 10.30 -6.73
N LEU A 141 7.70 10.08 -5.93
CA LEU A 141 8.97 9.47 -6.36
C LEU A 141 9.05 7.98 -6.01
N TYR A 142 8.03 7.44 -5.33
CA TYR A 142 8.02 6.03 -4.95
C TYR A 142 7.62 5.16 -6.14
N GLY A 143 8.55 4.36 -6.66
CA GLY A 143 8.33 3.48 -7.81
C GLY A 143 8.79 4.02 -9.17
N LEU A 144 9.24 5.28 -9.23
CA LEU A 144 9.88 5.83 -10.41
C LEU A 144 11.35 5.39 -10.45
N GLY A 145 11.75 4.70 -11.52
CA GLY A 145 13.16 4.49 -11.83
C GLY A 145 13.72 5.75 -12.50
N ASP A 146 14.96 6.12 -12.16
CA ASP A 146 15.74 7.02 -13.02
C ASP A 146 15.98 6.27 -14.34
N ASP A 147 15.14 6.53 -15.35
CA ASP A 147 15.26 5.97 -16.71
C ASP A 147 16.46 6.59 -17.47
N ASP A 148 17.11 7.60 -16.89
CA ASP A 148 18.23 8.35 -17.49
C ASP A 148 19.49 7.51 -17.78
N ASP A 149 19.59 6.29 -17.22
CA ASP A 149 20.73 5.39 -17.44
C ASP A 149 20.53 4.38 -18.59
N ILE A 150 19.35 4.32 -19.23
CA ILE A 150 19.09 3.42 -20.36
C ILE A 150 19.14 4.22 -21.66
N ILE A 151 20.33 4.42 -22.22
CA ILE A 151 20.47 4.96 -23.57
C ILE A 151 20.02 3.87 -24.56
N PRO A 152 18.89 4.03 -25.27
CA PRO A 152 18.45 3.06 -26.26
C PRO A 152 19.49 2.99 -27.40
N PRO A 153 19.74 1.81 -27.99
CA PRO A 153 20.63 1.68 -29.13
C PRO A 153 20.21 2.66 -30.24
N ALA A 154 21.19 3.27 -30.93
CA ALA A 154 21.00 4.47 -31.78
C ALA A 154 19.81 4.45 -32.76
N HIS A 155 19.40 3.29 -33.24
CA HIS A 155 18.23 3.11 -34.12
C HIS A 155 16.86 3.32 -33.44
N GLN A 156 16.82 3.45 -32.12
CA GLN A 156 15.62 3.73 -31.34
C GLN A 156 15.50 5.23 -30.99
N LEU A 157 16.58 6.01 -31.15
CA LEU A 157 16.63 7.44 -30.83
C LEU A 157 15.67 8.28 -31.68
N ASP A 158 15.43 7.90 -32.93
CA ASP A 158 14.47 8.60 -33.82
C ASP A 158 13.02 8.51 -33.34
N ARG A 159 12.69 7.51 -32.50
CA ARG A 159 11.37 7.31 -31.90
C ARG A 159 11.29 7.74 -30.43
N VAL A 160 12.38 8.20 -29.83
CA VAL A 160 12.41 8.63 -28.42
C VAL A 160 11.48 9.81 -28.18
N GLY A 161 11.40 10.78 -29.11
CA GLY A 161 10.47 11.90 -28.98
C GLY A 161 9.00 11.47 -28.96
N GLU A 162 8.62 10.51 -29.80
CA GLU A 162 7.26 9.96 -29.85
C GLU A 162 6.93 9.10 -28.61
N VAL A 163 7.90 8.31 -28.15
CA VAL A 163 7.77 7.48 -26.94
C VAL A 163 7.67 8.35 -25.69
N ASN A 164 8.47 9.41 -25.59
CA ASN A 164 8.42 10.34 -24.46
C ASN A 164 7.10 11.12 -24.45
N ALA A 165 6.62 11.61 -25.60
CA ALA A 165 5.34 12.29 -25.69
C ALA A 165 4.15 11.37 -25.33
N ALA A 166 4.18 10.11 -25.81
CA ALA A 166 3.17 9.11 -25.46
C ALA A 166 3.19 8.78 -23.96
N ARG A 167 4.37 8.77 -23.34
CA ARG A 167 4.53 8.54 -21.90
C ARG A 167 4.08 9.73 -21.06
N GLU A 168 4.42 10.95 -21.43
CA GLU A 168 3.91 12.17 -20.80
C GLU A 168 2.38 12.28 -20.92
N GLU A 169 1.80 11.77 -22.00
CA GLU A 169 0.34 11.68 -22.13
C GLU A 169 -0.25 10.61 -21.21
N LEU A 170 0.39 9.44 -21.11
CA LEU A 170 0.01 8.40 -20.16
C LEU A 170 0.06 8.91 -18.72
N ASP A 171 1.16 9.54 -18.30
CA ASP A 171 1.34 10.08 -16.96
C ASP A 171 0.26 11.14 -16.64
N ARG A 172 -0.06 12.02 -17.60
CA ARG A 172 -1.15 13.02 -17.45
C ARG A 172 -2.52 12.36 -17.29
N LEU A 173 -2.78 11.27 -18.01
CA LEU A 173 -4.03 10.52 -17.88
C LEU A 173 -4.12 9.82 -16.53
N GLU A 174 -3.03 9.19 -16.07
CA GLU A 174 -2.94 8.57 -14.75
C GLU A 174 -3.17 9.61 -13.62
N GLU A 175 -2.53 10.77 -13.70
CA GLU A 175 -2.74 11.87 -12.74
C GLU A 175 -4.19 12.38 -12.74
N ALA A 176 -4.83 12.46 -13.91
CA ALA A 176 -6.22 12.86 -14.02
C ALA A 176 -7.17 11.82 -13.43
N GLU A 177 -6.90 10.53 -13.64
CA GLU A 177 -7.65 9.42 -13.06
C GLU A 177 -7.54 9.42 -11.53
N VAL A 178 -6.32 9.54 -10.98
CA VAL A 178 -6.09 9.65 -9.53
C VAL A 178 -6.83 10.83 -8.92
N ARG A 179 -6.87 11.97 -9.62
CA ARG A 179 -7.60 13.15 -9.18
C ARG A 179 -9.10 12.92 -9.16
N ALA A 180 -9.65 12.33 -10.21
CA ALA A 180 -11.07 12.00 -10.29
C ALA A 180 -11.48 11.02 -9.18
N ASP A 181 -10.67 10.01 -8.90
CA ASP A 181 -10.88 9.07 -7.79
C ASP A 181 -10.86 9.77 -6.43
N MET A 182 -9.95 10.72 -6.24
CA MET A 182 -9.88 11.51 -5.00
C MET A 182 -11.12 12.38 -4.80
N GLU A 183 -11.57 13.08 -5.85
CA GLU A 183 -12.80 13.89 -5.82
C GLU A 183 -14.03 13.02 -5.53
N ALA A 184 -14.11 11.83 -6.12
CA ALA A 184 -15.19 10.88 -5.89
C ALA A 184 -15.21 10.38 -4.43
N LEU A 185 -14.04 10.13 -3.84
CA LEU A 185 -13.91 9.76 -2.43
C LEU A 185 -14.32 10.90 -1.49
N ASP A 186 -13.92 12.13 -1.80
CA ASP A 186 -14.28 13.30 -0.99
C ASP A 186 -15.78 13.57 -1.05
N TRP A 187 -16.40 13.45 -2.23
CA TRP A 187 -17.85 13.48 -2.37
C TRP A 187 -18.53 12.39 -1.56
N GLY A 188 -18.03 11.15 -1.64
CA GLY A 188 -18.57 10.04 -0.87
C GLY A 188 -18.47 10.26 0.65
N ARG A 189 -17.35 10.78 1.14
CA ARG A 189 -17.17 11.15 2.56
C ARG A 189 -18.12 12.26 2.99
N ALA A 190 -18.34 13.26 2.14
CA ALA A 190 -19.28 14.34 2.42
C ALA A 190 -20.72 13.82 2.55
N CYS A 191 -21.15 12.93 1.64
CA CYS A 191 -22.47 12.31 1.69
C CYS A 191 -22.66 11.41 2.92
N LEU A 192 -21.61 10.71 3.36
CA LEU A 192 -21.67 9.76 4.46
C LEU A 192 -21.26 10.35 5.82
N HIS A 193 -21.03 11.66 5.92
CA HIS A 193 -20.57 12.30 7.17
C HIS A 193 -21.49 12.03 8.38
N GLY A 194 -22.79 11.82 8.15
CA GLY A 194 -23.77 11.51 9.20
C GLY A 194 -23.82 10.03 9.61
N LEU A 195 -23.16 9.14 8.86
CA LEU A 195 -23.19 7.70 9.09
C LEU A 195 -21.92 7.25 9.82
N ASP A 196 -22.09 6.52 10.92
CA ASP A 196 -20.96 5.85 11.58
C ASP A 196 -20.53 4.63 10.75
N LEU A 197 -19.57 4.85 9.86
CA LEU A 197 -18.96 3.79 9.05
C LEU A 197 -18.10 2.82 9.88
N THR A 198 -17.72 3.19 11.10
CA THR A 198 -16.83 2.40 11.95
C THR A 198 -17.57 1.47 12.92
N ARG A 199 -18.89 1.60 13.02
CA ARG A 199 -19.71 0.75 13.90
C ARG A 199 -19.55 -0.73 13.56
N ASP A 200 -19.51 -1.55 14.60
CA ASP A 200 -19.60 -2.99 14.44
C ASP A 200 -21.06 -3.39 14.22
N ASP A 201 -21.36 -3.97 13.06
CA ASP A 201 -22.68 -4.48 12.71
C ASP A 201 -22.83 -5.98 13.00
N GLY A 202 -21.76 -6.65 13.47
CA GLY A 202 -21.74 -8.10 13.68
C GLY A 202 -21.77 -8.92 12.39
N ASN A 203 -21.74 -8.26 11.23
CA ASN A 203 -21.82 -8.86 9.89
C ASN A 203 -20.64 -8.40 9.01
N LEU A 204 -19.46 -8.29 9.62
CA LEU A 204 -18.20 -7.90 8.97
C LEU A 204 -18.23 -6.54 8.24
N GLY A 205 -19.21 -5.67 8.49
CA GLY A 205 -19.38 -4.40 7.80
C GLY A 205 -20.35 -4.41 6.62
N GLN A 206 -21.01 -5.53 6.34
CA GLN A 206 -21.92 -5.65 5.20
C GLN A 206 -23.17 -4.77 5.36
N ASP A 207 -23.72 -4.64 6.57
CA ASP A 207 -24.92 -3.84 6.81
C ASP A 207 -24.57 -2.35 6.71
N VAL A 208 -23.40 -1.96 7.23
CA VAL A 208 -22.86 -0.61 7.07
C VAL A 208 -22.62 -0.28 5.60
N TYR A 209 -22.09 -1.23 4.82
CA TYR A 209 -21.92 -1.07 3.39
C TYR A 209 -23.25 -0.86 2.67
N GLN A 210 -24.29 -1.66 2.97
CA GLN A 210 -25.60 -1.52 2.33
C GLN A 210 -26.26 -0.16 2.65
N GLU A 211 -26.13 0.30 3.90
CA GLU A 211 -26.60 1.63 4.28
C GLU A 211 -25.84 2.74 3.54
N ALA A 212 -24.51 2.60 3.41
CA ALA A 212 -23.68 3.54 2.66
C ALA A 212 -24.09 3.60 1.17
N VAL A 213 -24.37 2.45 0.55
CA VAL A 213 -24.89 2.38 -0.83
C VAL A 213 -26.22 3.12 -0.94
N ALA A 214 -27.15 2.90 -0.01
CA ALA A 214 -28.47 3.55 -0.03
C ALA A 214 -28.36 5.08 0.07
N VAL A 215 -27.51 5.59 0.97
CA VAL A 215 -27.28 7.03 1.14
C VAL A 215 -26.62 7.65 -0.09
N LEU A 216 -25.56 7.01 -0.62
CA LEU A 216 -24.86 7.50 -1.80
C LEU A 216 -25.74 7.46 -3.05
N GLN A 217 -26.57 6.43 -3.21
CA GLN A 217 -27.51 6.33 -4.32
C GLN A 217 -28.59 7.42 -4.23
N ALA A 218 -29.11 7.70 -3.04
CA ALA A 218 -30.06 8.80 -2.83
C ALA A 218 -29.43 10.16 -3.14
N ALA A 219 -28.18 10.38 -2.71
CA ALA A 219 -27.44 11.61 -3.00
C ALA A 219 -27.15 11.78 -4.50
N LEU A 220 -26.79 10.71 -5.19
CA LEU A 220 -26.57 10.71 -6.64
C LEU A 220 -27.87 11.04 -7.39
N ASN A 221 -28.97 10.41 -7.00
CA ASN A 221 -30.29 10.69 -7.60
C ASN A 221 -30.72 12.14 -7.39
N ALA A 222 -30.46 12.72 -6.20
CA ALA A 222 -30.74 14.12 -5.91
C ALA A 222 -29.88 15.09 -6.75
N ARG A 223 -28.64 14.70 -7.08
CA ARG A 223 -27.74 15.50 -7.92
C ARG A 223 -28.12 15.47 -9.41
N LEU A 224 -28.76 14.39 -9.86
CA LEU A 224 -29.21 14.20 -11.24
C LEU A 224 -30.67 14.67 -11.47
N ALA A 225 -31.38 15.05 -10.41
CA ALA A 225 -32.73 15.59 -10.52
C ALA A 225 -32.69 16.98 -11.22
N PRO A 226 -33.60 17.25 -12.18
CA PRO A 226 -33.62 18.46 -12.98
C PRO A 226 -34.04 19.72 -12.20
#